data_AF-D4JS78-F1
#
_entry.id   AF-D4JS78-F1
#
_cell.length_a   1.000
_cell.length_b   1.000
_cell.length_c   1.000
_cell.angle_alpha   90.00
_cell.angle_beta   90.00
_cell.angle_gamma   90.00
#
_symmetry.space_group_name_H-M   'P 1'
#
loop_
_entity.id
_entity.type
_entity.pdbx_description
1 polymer ?
#
loop_
_entity_poly.entity_id
_entity_poly.type
_entity_poly.pdbx_seq_one_letter_code
_entity_poly.pdbx_strand_id
1 'polypeptide(L)' 'MFDKMMRAFAEFEGVTEQIKSDNQLEWVGRMNNIRARVMNVVNAELIYCLK' A
#
# COMPACT_ATOMS: atom_id res chain seq x y z
N MET A 1 6.06 10.83 0.62
CA MET A 1 5.60 10.05 1.80
C MET A 1 4.82 8.82 1.35
N PHE A 2 3.67 9.02 0.70
CA PHE A 2 2.80 7.97 0.18
C PHE A 2 3.52 6.86 -0.61
N ASP A 3 4.29 7.20 -1.66
CA ASP A 3 4.97 6.19 -2.49
C ASP A 3 6.04 5.40 -1.74
N LYS A 4 6.67 6.00 -0.71
CA LYS A 4 7.63 5.30 0.14
C LYS A 4 6.92 4.27 1.02
N MET A 5 5.76 4.62 1.57
CA MET A 5 4.93 3.70 2.36
C MET A 5 4.33 2.59 1.48
N MET A 6 3.85 2.91 0.29
CA MET A 6 3.37 1.90 -0.66
C MET A 6 4.43 0.83 -0.94
N ARG A 7 5.68 1.25 -1.21
CA ARG A 7 6.81 0.31 -1.40
C ARG A 7 7.11 -0.48 -0.14
N ALA A 8 7.23 0.19 1.02
CA ALA A 8 7.54 -0.49 2.28
C ALA A 8 6.48 -1.53 2.67
N PHE A 9 5.20 -1.24 2.48
CA PHE A 9 4.11 -2.18 2.78
C PHE A 9 4.07 -3.33 1.76
N ALA A 10 4.29 -3.04 0.47
CA ALA A 10 4.40 -4.09 -0.55
C ALA A 10 5.57 -5.05 -0.26
N GLU A 11 6.73 -4.52 0.12
CA GLU A 11 7.89 -5.32 0.54
C GLU A 11 7.59 -6.13 1.81
N PHE A 12 6.99 -5.50 2.81
CA PHE A 12 6.63 -6.16 4.08
C PHE A 12 5.60 -7.30 3.89
N GLU A 13 4.64 -7.13 3.00
CA GLU A 13 3.60 -8.13 2.71
C GLU A 13 4.00 -9.11 1.60
N GLY A 14 5.23 -9.01 1.07
CA GLY A 14 5.73 -9.87 0.00
C GLY A 14 4.96 -9.73 -1.32
N VAL A 15 4.39 -8.56 -1.59
CA VAL A 15 3.69 -8.27 -2.85
C VAL A 15 4.71 -7.98 -3.93
N THR A 16 5.08 -9.01 -4.69
CA THR A 16 6.11 -8.94 -5.74
C THR A 16 5.50 -8.90 -7.14
N GLU A 17 6.30 -8.52 -8.13
CA GLU A 17 5.93 -8.63 -9.55
C GLU A 17 5.73 -10.10 -9.97
N GLN A 18 6.27 -11.07 -9.25
CA GLN A 18 6.02 -12.49 -9.53
C GLN A 18 4.56 -12.88 -9.28
N ILE A 19 3.96 -12.39 -8.18
CA ILE A 19 2.52 -12.57 -7.93
C ILE A 19 1.70 -11.94 -9.05
N LYS A 20 2.14 -10.82 -9.62
CA LYS A 20 1.45 -10.16 -10.73
C LYS A 20 1.45 -11.00 -12.01
N SER A 21 2.58 -11.66 -12.30
CA SER A 21 2.71 -12.57 -13.43
C SER A 21 1.93 -13.86 -13.23
N ASP A 22 1.94 -14.42 -12.01
CA ASP A 22 1.32 -15.70 -11.70
C ASP A 22 -0.21 -15.56 -11.47
N ASN A 23 -0.64 -14.47 -10.84
CA ASN A 23 -2.03 -14.17 -10.54
C ASN A 23 -2.27 -12.66 -10.41
N GLN A 24 -2.58 -12.04 -11.54
CA GLN A 24 -2.82 -10.60 -11.64
C GLN A 24 -3.96 -10.10 -10.73
N LEU A 25 -5.03 -10.88 -10.55
CA LEU A 25 -6.17 -10.47 -9.71
C LEU A 25 -5.78 -10.42 -8.23
N GLU A 26 -5.02 -11.41 -7.77
CA GLU A 26 -4.49 -11.43 -6.40
C GLU A 26 -3.54 -10.24 -6.18
N TRP A 27 -2.66 -9.97 -7.13
CA TRP A 27 -1.76 -8.82 -7.05
C TRP A 27 -2.52 -7.50 -6.94
N VAL A 28 -3.54 -7.29 -7.77
CA VAL A 28 -4.39 -6.08 -7.71
C VAL A 28 -5.11 -6.01 -6.37
N GLY A 29 -5.66 -7.12 -5.87
CA GLY A 29 -6.33 -7.19 -4.57
C GLY A 29 -5.43 -6.76 -3.42
N ARG A 30 -4.21 -7.30 -3.36
CA ARG A 30 -3.21 -6.96 -2.34
C ARG A 30 -2.77 -5.50 -2.43
N MET A 31 -2.45 -5.02 -3.63
CA MET A 31 -2.05 -3.63 -3.86
C MET A 31 -3.17 -2.63 -3.48
N ASN A 32 -4.42 -3.00 -3.70
CA ASN A 32 -5.57 -2.19 -3.27
C ASN A 32 -5.72 -2.15 -1.75
N ASN A 33 -5.52 -3.29 -1.07
CA ASN A 33 -5.54 -3.33 0.39
C ASN A 33 -4.43 -2.45 1.01
N ILE A 34 -3.21 -2.58 0.50
CA ILE A 34 -2.07 -1.74 0.90
C ILE A 34 -2.40 -0.26 0.69
N ARG A 35 -2.93 0.11 -0.48
CA ARG A 35 -3.32 1.50 -0.78
C ARG A 35 -4.30 2.06 0.25
N ALA A 36 -5.33 1.29 0.61
CA ALA A 36 -6.32 1.72 1.60
C ALA A 36 -5.67 1.98 2.97
N ARG A 37 -4.76 1.11 3.41
CA ARG A 37 -4.03 1.27 4.68
C ARG A 37 -3.09 2.46 4.66
N VAL A 38 -2.32 2.66 3.60
CA VAL A 38 -1.42 3.82 3.46
C VAL A 38 -2.21 5.12 3.45
N MET A 39 -3.37 5.15 2.76
CA MET A 39 -4.23 6.32 2.75
C MET A 39 -4.76 6.67 4.15
N ASN A 40 -5.11 5.67 4.96
CA ASN A 40 -5.51 5.89 6.35
C ASN A 40 -4.39 6.52 7.18
N VAL A 41 -3.14 6.05 7.03
CA VAL A 41 -1.99 6.62 7.75
C VAL A 41 -1.75 8.07 7.34
N VAL A 42 -1.72 8.35 6.02
CA VAL A 42 -1.51 9.72 5.53
C VAL A 42 -2.64 10.65 5.98
N ASN A 43 -3.89 10.20 5.93
CA ASN A 43 -5.01 11.01 6.41
C ASN A 43 -4.93 11.29 7.91
N ALA A 44 -4.52 10.31 8.71
CA ALA A 44 -4.32 10.50 10.15
C ALA A 44 -3.20 11.51 10.44
N GLU A 45 -2.08 11.44 9.72
CA GLU A 45 -0.99 12.42 9.82
C GLU A 45 -1.43 13.82 9.39
N LEU A 46 -2.17 13.94 8.28
CA LEU A 46 -2.66 15.23 7.79
C LEU A 46 -3.65 15.88 8.75
N ILE A 47 -4.59 15.10 9.31
CA ILE A 47 -5.53 15.60 10.31
C ILE A 47 -4.80 16.04 11.58
N TYR A 48 -3.76 15.31 11.99
CA TYR A 48 -2.95 15.67 13.16
C TYR A 48 -2.11 16.93 12.92
N CYS A 49 -1.54 17.11 11.73
CA CYS A 49 -0.79 18.32 11.36
C CYS A 49 -1.66 19.57 11.14
N LEU A 50 -2.97 19.41 10.91
CA LEU A 50 -3.93 20.50 10.71
C LEU A 50 -4.63 20.94 12.00
N LYS A 51 -4.35 20.29 13.14
CA LYS A 51 -4.81 20.68 14.47
C LYS A 51 -3.69 21.34 15.26
#